data_AF-A0A537HFX9-F1
#
_entry.id   AF-A0A537HFX9-F1
#
_cell.length_a   1.000
_cell.length_b   1.000
_cell.length_c   1.000
_cell.angle_alpha   90.00
_cell.angle_beta   90.00
_cell.angle_gamma   90.00
#
_symmetry.space_group_name_H-M   'P 1'
#
loop_
_entity.id
_entity.type
_entity.pdbx_description
1 polymer ?
#
loop_
_entity_poly.entity_id
_entity_poly.type
_entity_poly.pdbx_seq_one_letter_code
_entity_poly.pdbx_strand_id
1 'polypeptide(L)'
;MDKQSTIRTIRASYKIDQVENGWTVATSDGNMFVFADSKELAEWFCMIVGVPLDEKKPREDPLESEIRKLVKSYNLIAEDVDKHFVATHIRN
;
A
#
# COMPACT_ATOMS: atom_id res chain seq x y z
N MET A 1 -25.26 12.70 9.45
CA MET A 1 -25.17 13.27 8.09
C MET A 1 -24.47 12.25 7.21
N ASP A 2 -25.24 11.52 6.42
CA ASP A 2 -24.71 10.50 5.51
C ASP A 2 -24.06 11.17 4.31
N LYS A 3 -22.76 10.91 4.11
CA LYS A 3 -22.02 11.35 2.93
C LYS A 3 -22.42 10.43 1.77
N GLN A 4 -23.49 10.78 1.07
CA GLN A 4 -23.91 10.09 -0.15
C GLN A 4 -22.83 10.30 -1.22
N SER A 5 -21.94 9.32 -1.35
CA SER A 5 -20.95 9.28 -2.41
C SER A 5 -21.68 9.06 -3.73
N THR A 6 -21.98 10.16 -4.43
CA THR A 6 -22.66 10.11 -5.72
C THR A 6 -21.64 9.64 -6.76
N ILE A 7 -21.52 8.33 -6.93
CA ILE A 7 -20.72 7.73 -8.00
C ILE A 7 -21.38 8.15 -9.32
N ARG A 8 -20.78 9.11 -10.02
CA ARG A 8 -21.23 9.50 -11.36
C ARG A 8 -20.91 8.35 -12.32
N THR A 9 -21.91 7.81 -12.99
CA THR A 9 -21.70 6.76 -14.01
C THR A 9 -20.96 7.35 -15.20
N ILE A 10 -19.66 7.05 -15.31
CA ILE A 10 -18.84 7.55 -16.40
C ILE A 10 -19.07 6.67 -17.63
N ARG A 11 -19.80 7.21 -18.60
CA ARG A 11 -19.93 6.66 -19.96
C ARG A 11 -18.74 7.04 -20.86
N ALA A 12 -17.54 7.17 -20.30
CA ALA A 12 -16.34 7.40 -21.10
C ALA A 12 -15.74 6.04 -21.43
N SER A 13 -15.72 5.69 -22.71
CA SER A 13 -14.96 4.55 -23.20
C SER A 13 -13.48 4.96 -23.26
N TYR A 14 -12.67 4.36 -22.38
CA TYR A 14 -11.22 4.47 -22.39
C TYR A 14 -10.60 3.12 -22.73
N LYS A 15 -9.47 3.15 -23.44
CA LYS A 15 -8.62 1.99 -23.71
C LYS A 15 -7.32 2.19 -22.94
N ILE A 16 -6.94 1.20 -22.12
CA ILE A 16 -5.71 1.21 -21.35
C ILE A 16 -4.80 0.13 -21.93
N ASP A 17 -3.60 0.52 -22.36
CA ASP A 17 -2.59 -0.39 -22.87
C ASP A 17 -1.28 -0.24 -22.08
N GLN A 18 -0.66 -1.38 -21.73
CA GLN A 18 0.66 -1.41 -21.13
C GLN A 18 1.74 -1.25 -22.21
N VAL A 19 2.73 -0.41 -21.95
CA VAL A 19 3.90 -0.19 -22.81
C VAL A 19 5.19 -0.46 -22.04
N GLU A 20 6.33 -0.52 -22.72
CA GLU A 20 7.63 -0.93 -22.13
C GLU A 20 7.99 -0.17 -20.85
N ASN A 21 7.64 1.11 -20.75
CA ASN A 21 7.98 1.98 -19.62
C ASN A 21 6.75 2.61 -18.94
N GLY A 22 5.57 1.97 -19.02
CA GLY A 22 4.40 2.47 -18.32
C GLY A 22 3.06 2.11 -18.95
N TRP A 23 2.14 3.06 -18.90
CA TRP A 23 0.74 2.88 -19.29
C TRP A 23 0.28 3.99 -20.21
N THR A 24 -0.56 3.64 -21.16
CA THR A 24 -1.21 4.61 -22.04
C THR A 24 -2.72 4.50 -21.88
N VAL A 25 -3.39 5.65 -21.85
CA VAL A 25 -4.86 5.71 -21.82
C VAL A 25 -5.33 6.53 -23.00
N ALA A 26 -6.07 5.89 -23.91
CA ALA A 26 -6.74 6.55 -25.02
C ALA A 26 -8.22 6.71 -24.71
N THR A 27 -8.71 7.94 -24.77
CA THR A 27 -10.13 8.25 -24.57
C THR A 27 -10.84 8.43 -25.92
N SER A 28 -12.15 8.21 -25.94
CA SER A 28 -12.95 8.27 -27.17
C SER A 28 -13.00 9.64 -27.86
N ASP A 29 -12.65 10.71 -27.14
CA ASP A 29 -12.52 12.06 -27.68
C ASP A 29 -11.16 12.31 -28.38
N GLY A 30 -10.29 11.29 -28.44
CA GLY A 30 -9.00 11.35 -29.11
C GLY A 30 -7.86 11.84 -28.21
N ASN A 31 -8.10 12.08 -26.92
CA ASN A 31 -7.02 12.39 -25.99
C ASN A 31 -6.23 11.13 -25.63
N MET A 32 -4.93 11.31 -25.41
CA MET A 32 -4.02 10.24 -25.00
C MET A 32 -3.20 10.70 -23.79
N PHE A 33 -3.21 9.89 -22.75
CA PHE A 33 -2.44 10.09 -21.53
C PHE A 33 -1.37 9.01 -21.41
N VAL A 34 -0.20 9.37 -20.87
CA VAL A 34 0.91 8.44 -20.63
C VAL A 34 1.31 8.56 -19.18
N PHE A 35 1.42 7.42 -18.49
CA PHE A 35 1.79 7.32 -17.08
C PHE A 35 3.03 6.45 -16.95
N ALA A 36 4.04 6.91 -16.20
CA ALA A 36 5.30 6.18 -16.06
C ALA A 36 5.15 4.98 -15.11
N ASP A 37 4.23 5.08 -14.15
CA ASP A 37 3.95 4.01 -13.20
C ASP A 37 2.44 3.72 -13.09
N SER A 38 2.11 2.60 -12.44
CA SER A 38 0.72 2.19 -12.20
C SER A 38 0.02 3.02 -11.13
N LYS A 39 0.77 3.76 -10.30
CA LYS A 39 0.22 4.58 -9.22
C LYS A 39 -0.39 5.86 -9.80
N GLU A 40 0.34 6.55 -10.65
CA GLU A 40 -0.11 7.73 -11.40
C GLU A 40 -1.35 7.40 -12.25
N LEU A 41 -1.35 6.22 -12.91
CA LEU A 41 -2.52 5.74 -13.64
C LEU A 41 -3.74 5.56 -12.71
N ALA A 42 -3.55 4.95 -11.54
CA ALA A 42 -4.62 4.71 -10.58
C ALA A 42 -5.16 6.03 -9.98
N GLU A 43 -4.28 6.97 -9.67
CA GLU A 43 -4.64 8.32 -9.22
C GLU A 43 -5.48 9.05 -10.26
N TRP A 44 -5.01 9.05 -11.52
CA TRP A 44 -5.75 9.65 -12.64
C TRP A 44 -7.13 8.98 -12.80
N PHE A 45 -7.19 7.66 -12.78
CA PHE A 45 -8.45 6.93 -12.90
C PHE A 45 -9.43 7.27 -11.78
N CYS A 46 -8.96 7.30 -10.53
CA CYS A 46 -9.74 7.70 -9.36
C CYS A 46 -10.28 9.13 -9.47
N MET A 47 -9.46 10.08 -9.94
CA MET A 47 -9.89 11.46 -10.19
C MET A 47 -11.01 11.51 -11.24
N ILE A 48 -10.86 10.78 -12.34
CA ILE A 48 -11.88 10.74 -13.40
C ILE A 48 -13.17 10.15 -12.87
N VAL A 49 -13.13 8.95 -12.26
CA VAL A 49 -14.30 8.22 -11.71
C VAL A 49 -14.93 8.92 -10.50
N GLY A 50 -14.24 9.88 -9.89
CA GLY A 50 -14.71 10.60 -8.71
C GLY A 50 -14.73 9.71 -7.45
N VAL A 51 -13.89 8.68 -7.43
CA VAL A 51 -13.72 7.79 -6.28
C VAL A 51 -12.40 8.15 -5.60
N PRO A 52 -12.40 8.40 -4.27
CA PRO A 52 -11.15 8.66 -3.57
C PRO A 52 -10.21 7.47 -3.74
N LEU A 53 -8.97 7.74 -4.15
CA LEU A 53 -7.91 6.74 -4.08
C LEU A 53 -7.64 6.51 -2.59
N ASP A 54 -8.24 5.46 -2.04
CA ASP A 54 -7.93 5.02 -0.69
C ASP A 54 -6.53 4.41 -0.75
N GLU A 55 -5.51 5.24 -0.55
CA GLU A 55 -4.18 4.79 -0.17
C GLU A 55 -4.29 4.15 1.22
N LYS A 56 -5.01 3.02 1.31
CA LYS A 56 -4.85 2.14 2.45
C LYS A 56 -3.40 1.76 2.43
N LYS A 57 -2.62 2.38 3.33
CA LYS A 57 -1.40 1.81 3.88
C LYS A 57 -1.61 0.30 3.92
N PRO A 58 -0.62 -0.50 3.45
CA PRO A 58 -0.76 -1.95 3.40
C PRO A 58 -1.38 -2.35 4.72
N ARG A 59 -2.60 -2.88 4.64
CA ARG A 59 -3.39 -3.22 5.80
C ARG A 59 -2.56 -4.33 6.43
N GLU A 60 -1.70 -3.98 7.40
CA GLU A 60 -0.81 -4.94 8.03
C GLU A 60 -1.70 -6.09 8.44
N ASP A 61 -1.40 -7.27 7.90
CA ASP A 61 -2.17 -8.46 8.20
C ASP A 61 -2.20 -8.54 9.74
N PRO A 62 -3.38 -8.67 10.38
CA PRO A 62 -3.45 -8.84 11.83
C PRO A 62 -2.47 -9.91 12.32
N LEU A 63 -2.25 -10.96 11.52
CA LEU A 63 -1.25 -11.99 11.79
C LEU A 63 0.19 -11.46 11.73
N GLU A 64 0.53 -10.65 10.72
CA GLU A 64 1.86 -10.05 10.57
C GLU A 64 2.18 -9.08 11.73
N SER A 65 1.18 -8.34 12.21
CA SER A 65 1.32 -7.48 13.39
C SER A 65 1.60 -8.29 14.66
N GLU A 66 0.86 -9.38 14.88
CA GLU A 66 1.08 -10.28 16.01
C GLU A 66 2.45 -10.98 15.94
N ILE A 67 2.88 -11.41 14.74
CA ILE A 67 4.22 -11.98 14.53
C ILE A 67 5.30 -10.95 14.88
N ARG A 68 5.18 -9.69 14.45
CA ARG A 68 6.15 -8.64 14.80
C ARG A 68 6.19 -8.35 16.30
N LYS A 69 5.05 -8.36 17.00
CA LYS A 69 5.01 -8.23 18.45
C LYS A 69 5.72 -9.41 19.13
N LEU A 70 5.46 -10.63 18.68
CA LEU A 70 6.08 -11.83 19.21
C LEU A 70 7.60 -11.82 19.03
N VAL A 71 8.09 -11.46 17.84
CA VAL A 71 9.53 -11.35 17.54
C VAL A 71 10.20 -10.28 18.39
N LYS A 72 9.57 -9.11 18.56
CA LYS A 72 10.10 -8.06 19.46
C LYS A 72 10.19 -8.54 20.90
N SER A 73 9.15 -9.19 21.41
CA SER A 73 9.15 -9.75 22.76
C SER A 73 10.22 -10.83 22.94
N TYR A 74 10.40 -11.70 21.95
CA TYR A 74 11.45 -12.73 21.98
C TYR A 74 12.85 -12.12 22.01
N ASN A 75 13.11 -11.11 21.17
CA ASN A 75 14.41 -10.44 21.14
C ASN A 75 14.71 -9.70 22.45
N LEU A 76 13.71 -9.09 23.08
CA LEU A 76 13.88 -8.47 24.40
C LEU A 76 14.23 -9.49 25.50
N ILE A 77 13.63 -10.68 25.44
CA ILE A 77 13.94 -11.78 26.38
C ILE A 77 15.33 -12.36 26.09
N ALA A 78 15.71 -12.52 24.81
CA ALA A 78 17.03 -13.01 24.43
C ALA A 78 18.16 -12.07 24.89
N GLU A 79 17.96 -10.75 24.76
CA GLU A 79 18.92 -9.75 25.26
C GLU A 79 19.02 -9.74 26.80
N ASP A 80 17.94 -10.06 27.51
CA ASP A 80 17.94 -10.10 28.99
C ASP A 80 18.64 -11.38 29.52
N VAL A 81 18.42 -12.51 28.85
CA VAL A 81 19.10 -13.79 29.17
C VAL A 81 20.60 -13.69 28.91
N ASP A 82 21.02 -13.08 27.81
CA ASP A 82 22.45 -12.92 27.49
C ASP A 82 23.17 -12.05 28.53
N LYS A 83 22.53 -10.95 28.97
CA LYS A 83 23.07 -10.10 30.05
C LYS A 83 23.17 -10.82 31.38
N HIS A 84 22.16 -11.62 31.75
CA HIS A 84 22.19 -12.39 33.00
C HIS A 84 23.21 -13.53 32.99
N PHE A 85 23.41 -14.19 31.83
CA PHE A 85 24.40 -15.26 31.67
C PHE A 85 25.84 -14.72 31.77
N VAL A 86 26.13 -13.59 31.13
CA VAL A 86 27.44 -12.91 31.23
C VAL A 86 27.72 -12.43 32.65
N ALA A 87 26.72 -11.87 33.34
CA ALA A 87 26.88 -11.38 34.72
C ALA A 87 27.16 -12.51 35.74
N THR A 88 26.66 -13.72 35.50
CA THR A 88 26.88 -14.87 36.39
C THR A 88 28.19 -15.62 36.10
N HIS A 89 28.71 -15.60 34.87
CA HIS A 89 29.95 -16.30 34.50
C HIS A 89 31.25 -15.50 34.68
N ILE A 90 31.19 -14.17 34.87
CA ILE A 90 32.38 -13.33 35.13
C ILE A 90 32.80 -13.36 36.63
N ARG A 91 32.04 -14.04 37.49
CA ARG A 91 32.27 -14.07 38.95
C ARG A 91 32.74 -15.43 39.49
N ASN A 92 33.61 -16.12 38.73
CA ASN A 92 34.48 -17.20 39.24
C ASN A 92 35.93 -16.92 38.88
#